data_AF-M0DAA1-F1
#
_entry.id   AF-M0DAA1-F1
#
_cell.length_a   1.000
_cell.length_b   1.000
_cell.length_c   1.000
_cell.angle_alpha   90.00
_cell.angle_beta   90.00
_cell.angle_gamma   90.00
#
_symmetry.space_group_name_H-M   'P 1'
#
loop_
_entity.id
_entity.type
_entity.pdbx_description
1 polymer ?
#
loop_
_entity_poly.entity_id
_entity_poly.type
_entity_poly.pdbx_seq_one_letter_code
_entity_poly.pdbx_strand_id
1 'polypeptide(L)'
;MKLALIGVGQAGGKVVDEFLAYDARTGADIVRGAIAVNTAKADLQGMDHLSTDRRILIGQSRVKGHGVGADNELGAEVAEEDIGEILGALDSVPIHETDAFLVVAGLGGGTGSGGAPVIAKNLKWIYTEPVYGLGILPGSDEGGIYTLNAARSLKTFVDEVDNLMLFDNDAWRSSGESVEEGFDAINEELVQRFGVLFSAGEVAEGSDVAESVVDSSEIINTLKGGGISSLGYADVAVDEPERKSLLSRLRGESDDGIDSTEATNRITSLVRKATLGRLTLPCEVNGTERALLVVAGPPAYLNRKGIEHGRKWLEEQTGSMEVRGGDYPRRGEGIVAALVLLGGVTNVPRVKELQQVAIEAQQNIGEITGESEDKFSKLMDSDGELESLF
;
A
#
# COMPACT_ATOMS: atom_id res chain seq x y z
N MET A 1 0.72 4.75 -14.12
CA MET A 1 1.73 5.19 -13.15
C MET A 1 2.87 4.22 -13.11
N LYS A 2 4.06 4.69 -13.52
CA LYS A 2 5.32 3.97 -13.51
C LYS A 2 6.00 4.09 -12.15
N LEU A 3 6.38 2.98 -11.53
CA LEU A 3 6.87 2.93 -10.15
C LEU A 3 8.28 2.35 -10.04
N ALA A 4 9.06 2.91 -9.12
CA ALA A 4 10.22 2.26 -8.54
C ALA A 4 9.82 1.64 -7.20
N LEU A 5 9.86 0.30 -7.10
CA LEU A 5 9.44 -0.45 -5.93
C LEU A 5 10.61 -0.73 -4.99
N ILE A 6 10.41 -0.51 -3.70
CA ILE A 6 11.39 -0.85 -2.65
C ILE A 6 10.69 -1.67 -1.58
N GLY A 7 10.91 -2.98 -1.60
CA GLY A 7 10.38 -3.89 -0.59
C GLY A 7 11.32 -3.95 0.61
N VAL A 8 10.85 -3.63 1.81
CA VAL A 8 11.68 -3.60 3.02
C VAL A 8 11.22 -4.66 4.02
N GLY A 9 12.16 -5.53 4.41
CA GLY A 9 11.88 -6.71 5.22
C GLY A 9 11.13 -7.80 4.45
N GLN A 10 10.75 -8.88 5.16
CA GLN A 10 10.15 -10.05 4.54
C GLN A 10 8.81 -9.75 3.83
N ALA A 11 7.87 -9.12 4.54
CA ALA A 11 6.55 -8.80 3.99
C ALA A 11 6.65 -7.83 2.79
N GLY A 12 7.47 -6.78 2.92
CA GLY A 12 7.71 -5.83 1.84
C GLY A 12 8.32 -6.49 0.61
N GLY A 13 9.31 -7.37 0.82
CA GLY A 13 9.92 -8.16 -0.25
C GLY A 13 8.92 -9.04 -0.98
N LYS A 14 8.10 -9.82 -0.24
CA LYS A 14 7.06 -10.69 -0.84
C LYS A 14 6.04 -9.91 -1.67
N VAL A 15 5.57 -8.76 -1.16
CA VAL A 15 4.60 -7.93 -1.91
C VAL A 15 5.21 -7.34 -3.17
N VAL A 16 6.47 -6.90 -3.14
CA VAL A 16 7.17 -6.44 -4.35
C VAL A 16 7.35 -7.58 -5.35
N ASP A 17 7.62 -8.79 -4.88
CA ASP A 17 7.71 -9.97 -5.74
C ASP A 17 6.36 -10.28 -6.42
N GLU A 18 5.25 -10.18 -5.68
CA GLU A 18 3.90 -10.35 -6.26
C GLU A 18 3.54 -9.20 -7.20
N PHE A 19 3.99 -7.96 -6.97
CA PHE A 19 3.85 -6.87 -7.94
C PHE A 19 4.54 -7.20 -9.27
N LEU A 20 5.74 -7.78 -9.23
CA LEU A 20 6.44 -8.22 -10.45
C LEU A 20 5.68 -9.35 -11.16
N ALA A 21 5.13 -10.31 -10.39
CA ALA A 21 4.30 -11.38 -10.92
C ALA A 21 3.03 -10.84 -11.60
N TYR A 22 2.34 -9.91 -10.94
CA TYR A 22 1.16 -9.22 -11.46
C TYR A 22 1.48 -8.43 -12.73
N ASP A 23 2.55 -7.65 -12.73
CA ASP A 23 2.95 -6.81 -13.87
C ASP A 23 3.28 -7.67 -15.09
N ALA A 24 4.02 -8.76 -14.90
CA ALA A 24 4.32 -9.74 -15.95
C ALA A 24 3.06 -10.48 -16.46
N ARG A 25 2.15 -10.85 -15.55
CA ARG A 25 0.90 -11.57 -15.88
C ARG A 25 -0.09 -10.71 -16.65
N THR A 26 -0.19 -9.44 -16.28
CA THR A 26 -1.19 -8.51 -16.83
C THR A 26 -0.66 -7.64 -17.96
N GLY A 27 0.66 -7.53 -18.10
CA GLY A 27 1.30 -6.61 -19.04
C GLY A 27 1.01 -5.14 -18.71
N ALA A 28 0.82 -4.82 -17.43
CA ALA A 28 0.45 -3.48 -16.97
C ALA A 28 1.57 -2.45 -17.18
N ASP A 29 2.82 -2.89 -17.22
CA ASP A 29 4.03 -2.07 -17.41
C ASP A 29 4.18 -0.96 -16.34
N ILE A 30 3.78 -1.29 -15.10
CA ILE A 30 3.80 -0.38 -13.95
C ILE A 30 5.12 -0.41 -13.18
N VAL A 31 5.95 -1.47 -13.30
CA VAL A 31 7.21 -1.58 -12.55
C VAL A 31 8.41 -1.22 -13.43
N ARG A 32 9.06 -0.07 -13.14
CA ARG A 32 10.29 0.36 -13.85
C ARG A 32 11.58 -0.11 -13.20
N GLY A 33 11.54 -0.34 -11.90
CA GLY A 33 12.58 -1.04 -11.20
C GLY A 33 12.08 -1.48 -9.85
N ALA A 34 12.70 -2.54 -9.33
CA ALA A 34 12.39 -3.07 -8.03
C ALA A 34 13.69 -3.44 -7.31
N ILE A 35 13.73 -3.20 -6.02
CA ILE A 35 14.73 -3.76 -5.10
C ILE A 35 14.02 -4.33 -3.87
N ALA A 36 14.63 -5.34 -3.25
CA ALA A 36 14.22 -5.85 -1.96
C ALA A 36 15.37 -5.74 -0.97
N VAL A 37 15.12 -5.09 0.16
CA VAL A 37 16.09 -4.82 1.21
C VAL A 37 15.71 -5.62 2.45
N ASN A 38 16.61 -6.46 2.95
CA ASN A 38 16.36 -7.21 4.17
C ASN A 38 17.65 -7.47 4.96
N THR A 39 17.51 -7.81 6.24
CA THR A 39 18.60 -8.22 7.14
C THR A 39 18.68 -9.74 7.31
N ALA A 40 17.66 -10.46 6.82
CA ALA A 40 17.60 -11.92 6.79
C ALA A 40 17.89 -12.45 5.38
N LYS A 41 18.97 -13.21 5.24
CA LYS A 41 19.43 -13.74 3.94
C LYS A 41 18.47 -14.77 3.36
N ALA A 42 17.89 -15.62 4.21
CA ALA A 42 16.97 -16.68 3.79
C ALA A 42 15.72 -16.12 3.09
N ASP A 43 15.16 -15.03 3.62
CA ASP A 43 14.00 -14.35 3.03
C ASP A 43 14.29 -13.84 1.61
N LEU A 44 15.45 -13.22 1.41
CA LEU A 44 15.87 -12.75 0.09
C LEU A 44 16.09 -13.91 -0.87
N GLN A 45 16.60 -15.05 -0.40
CA GLN A 45 16.80 -16.23 -1.26
C GLN A 45 15.47 -16.85 -1.69
N GLY A 46 14.42 -16.72 -0.88
CA GLY A 46 13.09 -17.28 -1.14
C GLY A 46 12.21 -16.49 -2.12
N MET A 47 12.69 -15.38 -2.70
CA MET A 47 11.94 -14.65 -3.72
C MET A 47 12.02 -15.33 -5.09
N ASP A 48 10.93 -15.30 -5.84
CA ASP A 48 10.75 -16.01 -7.10
C ASP A 48 10.94 -15.13 -8.34
N HIS A 49 10.50 -13.86 -8.28
CA HIS A 49 10.43 -13.00 -9.47
C HIS A 49 11.54 -11.94 -9.53
N LEU A 50 11.95 -11.38 -8.38
CA LEU A 50 12.98 -10.35 -8.32
C LEU A 50 14.38 -10.94 -8.58
N SER A 51 15.17 -10.34 -9.47
CA SER A 51 16.51 -10.84 -9.78
C SER A 51 17.46 -10.73 -8.58
N THR A 52 18.41 -11.68 -8.45
CA THR A 52 19.29 -11.78 -7.27
C THR A 52 20.16 -10.55 -7.06
N ASP A 53 20.56 -9.85 -8.12
CA ASP A 53 21.33 -8.60 -8.07
C ASP A 53 20.54 -7.40 -7.49
N ARG A 54 19.21 -7.53 -7.40
CA ARG A 54 18.30 -6.55 -6.82
C ARG A 54 17.87 -6.89 -5.39
N ARG A 55 18.41 -7.96 -4.81
CA ARG A 55 18.14 -8.43 -3.45
C ARG A 55 19.27 -7.98 -2.53
N ILE A 56 19.03 -6.90 -1.81
CA ILE A 56 20.03 -6.17 -1.03
C ILE A 56 20.00 -6.67 0.42
N LEU A 57 21.09 -7.32 0.83
CA LEU A 57 21.29 -7.75 2.21
C LEU A 57 21.99 -6.63 2.97
N ILE A 58 21.39 -6.15 4.06
CA ILE A 58 21.98 -5.15 4.96
C ILE A 58 22.18 -5.73 6.37
N GLY A 59 22.97 -5.07 7.22
CA GLY A 59 23.19 -5.43 8.62
C GLY A 59 24.12 -6.61 8.82
N GLN A 60 24.95 -6.98 7.84
CA GLN A 60 25.89 -8.11 7.96
C GLN A 60 26.90 -7.88 9.09
N SER A 61 27.24 -6.62 9.37
CA SER A 61 28.09 -6.22 10.51
C SER A 61 27.43 -6.57 11.85
N ARG A 62 26.12 -6.33 11.99
CA ARG A 62 25.32 -6.44 13.22
C ARG A 62 24.70 -7.84 13.44
N VAL A 63 24.00 -8.39 12.45
CA VAL A 63 23.16 -9.61 12.60
C VAL A 63 23.58 -10.80 11.74
N LYS A 64 24.65 -10.66 10.95
CA LYS A 64 25.24 -11.75 10.14
C LYS A 64 24.25 -12.43 9.18
N GLY A 65 23.22 -11.71 8.74
CA GLY A 65 22.22 -12.22 7.79
C GLY A 65 21.08 -13.05 8.41
N HIS A 66 20.89 -13.01 9.74
CA HIS A 66 19.82 -13.76 10.44
C HIS A 66 18.56 -12.92 10.72
N GLY A 67 18.55 -11.65 10.32
CA GLY A 67 17.47 -10.72 10.65
C GLY A 67 17.65 -10.02 11.99
N VAL A 68 16.93 -8.91 12.17
CA VAL A 68 16.83 -8.18 13.46
C VAL A 68 15.65 -8.66 14.32
N GLY A 69 14.91 -9.68 13.87
CA GLY A 69 13.68 -10.14 14.53
C GLY A 69 12.61 -9.04 14.55
N ALA A 70 11.98 -8.86 15.71
CA ALA A 70 10.99 -7.80 15.97
C ALA A 70 11.62 -6.54 16.60
N ASP A 71 12.95 -6.39 16.56
CA ASP A 71 13.62 -5.18 17.04
C ASP A 71 13.58 -4.09 15.95
N ASN A 72 12.60 -3.18 16.07
CA ASN A 72 12.44 -2.05 15.15
C ASN A 72 13.61 -1.07 15.24
N GLU A 73 14.06 -0.75 16.45
CA GLU A 73 15.14 0.24 16.67
C GLU A 73 16.44 -0.24 16.02
N LEU A 74 16.80 -1.51 16.22
CA LEU A 74 17.94 -2.12 15.52
C LEU A 74 17.74 -2.16 14.00
N GLY A 75 16.50 -2.38 13.53
CA GLY A 75 16.16 -2.34 12.11
C GLY A 75 16.41 -0.97 11.48
N ALA A 76 16.07 0.11 12.19
CA ALA A 76 16.34 1.48 11.77
C ALA A 76 17.84 1.78 11.78
N GLU A 77 18.56 1.44 12.85
CA GLU A 77 20.03 1.63 12.95
C GLU A 77 20.76 0.96 11.78
N VAL A 78 20.42 -0.29 11.47
CA VAL A 78 21.03 -1.04 10.38
C VAL A 78 20.73 -0.41 9.02
N ALA A 79 19.48 0.05 8.80
CA ALA A 79 19.13 0.74 7.57
C ALA A 79 19.86 2.08 7.41
N GLU A 80 20.11 2.81 8.50
CA GLU A 80 20.91 4.03 8.50
C GLU A 80 22.39 3.76 8.23
N GLU A 81 22.98 2.76 8.89
CA GLU A 81 24.39 2.38 8.71
C GLU A 81 24.68 1.99 7.25
N ASP A 82 23.78 1.22 6.63
CA ASP A 82 23.95 0.66 5.29
C ASP A 82 23.16 1.43 4.20
N ILE A 83 22.68 2.65 4.48
CA ILE A 83 21.86 3.43 3.53
C ILE A 83 22.55 3.65 2.19
N GLY A 84 23.88 3.78 2.17
CA GLY A 84 24.66 3.93 0.95
C GLY A 84 24.58 2.72 0.03
N GLU A 85 24.48 1.50 0.58
CA GLU A 85 24.31 0.27 -0.21
C GLU A 85 22.91 0.22 -0.84
N ILE A 86 21.88 0.59 -0.07
CA ILE A 86 20.50 0.65 -0.53
C ILE A 86 20.35 1.67 -1.68
N LEU A 87 20.90 2.87 -1.51
CA LEU A 87 20.85 3.92 -2.53
C LEU A 87 21.67 3.55 -3.77
N GLY A 88 22.85 2.94 -3.59
CA GLY A 88 23.65 2.45 -4.72
C GLY A 88 22.95 1.39 -5.57
N ALA A 89 22.07 0.58 -4.97
CA ALA A 89 21.25 -0.38 -5.73
C ALA A 89 20.21 0.32 -6.64
N LEU A 90 19.77 1.53 -6.27
CA LEU A 90 18.81 2.32 -7.04
C LEU A 90 19.45 3.04 -8.24
N ASP A 91 20.78 3.20 -8.29
CA ASP A 91 21.49 3.85 -9.40
C ASP A 91 21.21 3.20 -10.77
N SER A 92 20.84 1.92 -10.76
CA SER A 92 20.52 1.15 -11.95
C SER A 92 19.02 1.11 -12.28
N VAL A 93 18.19 1.83 -11.53
CA VAL A 93 16.77 2.05 -11.84
C VAL A 93 16.64 3.31 -12.70
N PRO A 94 15.89 3.30 -13.82
CA PRO A 94 15.72 4.48 -14.66
C PRO A 94 14.77 5.50 -13.99
N ILE A 95 15.24 6.22 -12.98
CA ILE A 95 14.41 7.16 -12.18
C ILE A 95 13.71 8.21 -13.05
N HIS A 96 14.35 8.67 -14.12
CA HIS A 96 13.77 9.63 -15.08
C HIS A 96 12.54 9.11 -15.85
N GLU A 97 12.27 7.80 -15.82
CA GLU A 97 11.06 7.17 -16.39
C GLU A 97 10.05 6.73 -15.31
N THR A 98 10.33 7.06 -14.04
CA THR A 98 9.50 6.71 -12.89
C THR A 98 8.64 7.90 -12.49
N ASP A 99 7.35 7.67 -12.27
CA ASP A 99 6.42 8.69 -11.77
C ASP A 99 6.50 8.87 -10.25
N ALA A 100 6.77 7.78 -9.51
CA ALA A 100 6.90 7.79 -8.05
C ALA A 100 7.70 6.60 -7.50
N PHE A 101 8.26 6.76 -6.30
CA PHE A 101 8.78 5.65 -5.50
C PHE A 101 7.66 5.04 -4.65
N LEU A 102 7.64 3.72 -4.51
CA LEU A 102 6.76 3.01 -3.59
C LEU A 102 7.57 2.15 -2.61
N VAL A 103 7.67 2.60 -1.37
CA VAL A 103 8.33 1.89 -0.27
C VAL A 103 7.31 0.99 0.42
N VAL A 104 7.48 -0.32 0.29
CA VAL A 104 6.55 -1.34 0.79
C VAL A 104 7.12 -2.02 2.03
N ALA A 105 6.37 -2.05 3.14
CA ALA A 105 6.85 -2.67 4.36
C ALA A 105 5.74 -3.19 5.28
N GLY A 106 6.03 -4.28 5.98
CA GLY A 106 5.26 -4.71 7.14
C GLY A 106 5.63 -3.89 8.37
N LEU A 107 4.65 -3.21 8.97
CA LEU A 107 4.90 -2.27 10.07
C LEU A 107 5.09 -2.97 11.41
N GLY A 108 4.67 -4.23 11.55
CA GLY A 108 4.82 -4.98 12.81
C GLY A 108 6.20 -5.61 13.03
N GLY A 109 7.01 -5.80 12.00
CA GLY A 109 8.31 -6.47 12.10
C GLY A 109 9.42 -5.61 12.72
N GLY A 110 10.68 -6.02 12.57
CA GLY A 110 11.85 -5.21 12.90
C GLY A 110 12.40 -4.46 11.67
N THR A 111 12.90 -5.21 10.67
CA THR A 111 13.56 -4.65 9.47
C THR A 111 12.67 -3.69 8.68
N GLY A 112 11.46 -4.11 8.30
CA GLY A 112 10.53 -3.28 7.53
C GLY A 112 10.05 -2.08 8.34
N SER A 113 9.66 -2.33 9.59
CA SER A 113 9.14 -1.35 10.53
C SER A 113 10.10 -0.20 10.81
N GLY A 114 11.38 -0.50 11.06
CA GLY A 114 12.41 0.50 11.32
C GLY A 114 13.09 1.05 10.06
N GLY A 115 13.31 0.21 9.05
CA GLY A 115 14.06 0.60 7.85
C GLY A 115 13.25 1.38 6.81
N ALA A 116 11.95 1.12 6.67
CA ALA A 116 11.15 1.79 5.64
C ALA A 116 11.05 3.32 5.81
N PRO A 117 10.84 3.87 7.03
CA PRO A 117 10.88 5.32 7.24
C PRO A 117 12.26 5.93 6.94
N VAL A 118 13.34 5.24 7.32
CA VAL A 118 14.72 5.67 7.05
C VAL A 118 14.96 5.77 5.55
N ILE A 119 14.57 4.75 4.79
CA ILE A 119 14.71 4.73 3.33
C ILE A 119 13.87 5.83 2.70
N ALA A 120 12.59 5.96 3.08
CA ALA A 120 11.69 6.96 2.53
C ALA A 120 12.20 8.40 2.74
N LYS A 121 12.68 8.72 3.94
CA LYS A 121 13.32 9.99 4.27
C LYS A 121 14.49 10.32 3.34
N ASN A 122 15.37 9.35 3.12
CA ASN A 122 16.54 9.53 2.25
C ASN A 122 16.13 9.69 0.78
N LEU A 123 15.13 8.94 0.31
CA LEU A 123 14.59 9.11 -1.04
C LEU A 123 14.04 10.53 -1.25
N LYS A 124 13.23 11.04 -0.32
CA LYS A 124 12.68 12.41 -0.38
C LYS A 124 13.76 13.49 -0.33
N TRP A 125 14.91 13.21 0.27
CA TRP A 125 16.02 14.16 0.33
C TRP A 125 16.80 14.23 -1.00
N ILE A 126 16.86 13.13 -1.75
CA ILE A 126 17.68 12.99 -2.96
C ILE A 126 16.86 13.24 -4.23
N TYR A 127 15.63 12.75 -4.28
CA TYR A 127 14.79 12.74 -5.47
C TYR A 127 13.64 13.75 -5.39
N THR A 128 13.13 14.14 -6.55
CA THR A 128 12.00 15.09 -6.65
C THR A 128 10.66 14.41 -6.87
N GLU A 129 10.68 13.18 -7.35
CA GLU A 129 9.53 12.32 -7.55
C GLU A 129 8.87 12.00 -6.20
N PRO A 130 7.52 11.92 -6.14
CA PRO A 130 6.83 11.55 -4.92
C PRO A 130 7.31 10.21 -4.36
N VAL A 131 7.44 10.14 -3.04
CA VAL A 131 7.77 8.91 -2.30
C VAL A 131 6.54 8.47 -1.52
N TYR A 132 5.91 7.39 -1.95
CA TYR A 132 4.76 6.81 -1.27
C TYR A 132 5.17 5.63 -0.38
N GLY A 133 4.46 5.47 0.72
CA GLY A 133 4.54 4.28 1.56
C GLY A 133 3.36 3.35 1.28
N LEU A 134 3.62 2.04 1.25
CA LEU A 134 2.60 1.00 1.39
C LEU A 134 2.88 0.23 2.68
N GLY A 135 2.14 0.57 3.74
CA GLY A 135 2.29 0.00 5.07
C GLY A 135 1.29 -1.12 5.33
N ILE A 136 1.80 -2.29 5.71
CA ILE A 136 0.99 -3.46 6.04
C ILE A 136 0.89 -3.56 7.56
N LEU A 137 -0.32 -3.42 8.11
CA LEU A 137 -0.58 -3.53 9.54
C LEU A 137 -0.68 -5.01 9.94
N PRO A 138 -0.15 -5.39 11.13
CA PRO A 138 -0.23 -6.75 11.62
C PRO A 138 -1.67 -7.12 12.00
N GLY A 139 -1.98 -8.42 11.97
CA GLY A 139 -3.18 -8.99 12.57
C GLY A 139 -3.24 -8.77 14.08
N SER A 140 -4.45 -8.72 14.63
CA SER A 140 -4.69 -8.49 16.07
C SER A 140 -4.18 -9.63 16.97
N ASP A 141 -3.99 -10.83 16.43
CA ASP A 141 -3.56 -12.05 17.11
C ASP A 141 -2.05 -12.34 16.99
N GLU A 142 -1.31 -11.57 16.20
CA GLU A 142 0.14 -11.78 15.99
C GLU A 142 0.96 -11.52 17.27
N GLY A 143 0.42 -10.72 18.20
CA GLY A 143 0.99 -10.48 19.52
C GLY A 143 1.38 -9.02 19.77
N GLY A 144 1.46 -8.64 21.05
CA GLY A 144 1.59 -7.23 21.46
C GLY A 144 2.86 -6.53 20.97
N ILE A 145 3.96 -7.25 20.75
CA ILE A 145 5.21 -6.67 20.22
C ILE A 145 5.02 -6.15 18.78
N TYR A 146 4.30 -6.88 17.94
CA TYR A 146 4.06 -6.49 16.55
C TYR A 146 3.11 -5.29 16.48
N THR A 147 2.07 -5.27 17.31
CA THR A 147 1.17 -4.11 17.42
C THR A 147 1.92 -2.86 17.89
N LEU A 148 2.82 -2.98 18.87
CA LEU A 148 3.64 -1.87 19.35
C LEU A 148 4.60 -1.36 18.27
N ASN A 149 5.27 -2.27 17.56
CA ASN A 149 6.13 -1.91 16.43
C ASN A 149 5.36 -1.19 15.33
N ALA A 150 4.17 -1.69 14.98
CA ALA A 150 3.31 -1.05 13.99
C ALA A 150 2.90 0.35 14.41
N ALA A 151 2.57 0.56 15.69
CA ALA A 151 2.23 1.88 16.21
C ALA A 151 3.41 2.87 16.14
N ARG A 152 4.61 2.42 16.52
CA ARG A 152 5.84 3.24 16.44
C ARG A 152 6.20 3.58 15.00
N SER A 153 6.22 2.56 14.13
CA SER A 153 6.56 2.72 12.71
C SER A 153 5.53 3.57 11.99
N LEU A 154 4.23 3.37 12.20
CA LEU A 154 3.18 4.18 11.59
C LEU A 154 3.37 5.67 11.86
N LYS A 155 3.71 6.02 13.11
CA LYS A 155 3.96 7.42 13.51
C LYS A 155 5.12 8.04 12.72
N THR A 156 6.22 7.32 12.56
CA THR A 156 7.38 7.86 11.84
C THR A 156 7.17 7.79 10.32
N PHE A 157 6.63 6.70 9.81
CA PHE A 157 6.55 6.46 8.37
C PHE A 157 5.62 7.45 7.68
N VAL A 158 4.48 7.80 8.30
CA VAL A 158 3.52 8.77 7.73
C VAL A 158 4.14 10.16 7.54
N ASP A 159 5.11 10.55 8.38
CA ASP A 159 5.81 11.84 8.30
C ASP A 159 6.92 11.84 7.23
N GLU A 160 7.46 10.66 6.90
CA GLU A 160 8.61 10.49 6.00
C GLU A 160 8.21 10.11 4.55
N VAL A 161 6.91 10.04 4.24
CA VAL A 161 6.38 9.82 2.89
C VAL A 161 5.49 10.98 2.45
N ASP A 162 5.23 11.09 1.15
CA ASP A 162 4.25 12.04 0.62
C ASP A 162 2.81 11.54 0.78
N ASN A 163 2.61 10.24 0.93
CA ASN A 163 1.36 9.62 1.35
C ASN A 163 1.60 8.18 1.81
N LEU A 164 0.90 7.74 2.85
CA LEU A 164 0.97 6.36 3.36
C LEU A 164 -0.33 5.61 3.05
N MET A 165 -0.29 4.76 2.04
CA MET A 165 -1.36 3.81 1.75
C MET A 165 -1.26 2.66 2.75
N LEU A 166 -2.35 2.33 3.43
CA LEU A 166 -2.36 1.25 4.41
C LEU A 166 -3.19 0.06 3.94
N PHE A 167 -2.70 -1.12 4.33
CA PHE A 167 -3.38 -2.39 4.20
C PHE A 167 -3.42 -3.06 5.57
N ASP A 168 -4.61 -3.44 6.04
CA ASP A 168 -4.79 -4.06 7.35
C ASP A 168 -4.97 -5.57 7.21
N ASN A 169 -3.94 -6.36 7.57
CA ASN A 169 -4.03 -7.82 7.48
C ASN A 169 -5.23 -8.35 8.26
N ASP A 170 -5.57 -7.76 9.40
CA ASP A 170 -6.70 -8.20 10.23
C ASP A 170 -8.03 -8.16 9.46
N ALA A 171 -8.22 -7.17 8.59
CA ALA A 171 -9.43 -7.00 7.79
C ALA A 171 -9.55 -7.99 6.61
N TRP A 172 -8.44 -8.62 6.21
CA TRP A 172 -8.32 -9.44 5.00
C TRP A 172 -8.09 -10.92 5.27
N ARG A 173 -7.99 -11.31 6.54
CA ARG A 173 -7.83 -12.71 6.91
C ARG A 173 -9.05 -13.57 6.60
N SER A 174 -8.77 -14.79 6.15
CA SER A 174 -9.74 -15.87 5.99
C SER A 174 -9.63 -16.86 7.14
N SER A 175 -10.77 -17.22 7.74
CA SER A 175 -10.81 -18.22 8.81
C SER A 175 -10.54 -19.63 8.25
N GLY A 176 -9.50 -20.30 8.75
CA GLY A 176 -9.26 -21.73 8.49
C GLY A 176 -8.15 -22.07 7.49
N GLU A 177 -7.41 -21.08 6.98
CA GLU A 177 -6.24 -21.28 6.13
C GLU A 177 -4.96 -21.44 6.97
N SER A 178 -3.92 -22.05 6.37
CA SER A 178 -2.58 -22.02 6.96
C SER A 178 -2.03 -20.58 6.92
N VAL A 179 -1.11 -20.25 7.83
CA VAL A 179 -0.55 -18.89 7.92
C VAL A 179 0.13 -18.47 6.60
N GLU A 180 0.85 -19.39 5.95
CA GLU A 180 1.55 -19.10 4.69
C GLU A 180 0.57 -18.90 3.52
N GLU A 181 -0.37 -19.83 3.29
CA GLU A 181 -1.37 -19.71 2.22
C GLU A 181 -2.24 -18.46 2.41
N GLY A 182 -2.58 -18.13 3.67
CA GLY A 182 -3.33 -16.93 3.99
C GLY A 182 -2.58 -15.65 3.64
N PHE A 183 -1.25 -15.60 3.83
CA PHE A 183 -0.46 -14.43 3.44
C PHE A 183 -0.30 -14.30 1.93
N ASP A 184 -0.17 -15.40 1.20
CA ASP A 184 -0.07 -15.35 -0.27
C ASP A 184 -1.38 -14.84 -0.90
N ALA A 185 -2.53 -15.33 -0.42
CA ALA A 185 -3.84 -14.82 -0.82
C ALA A 185 -4.03 -13.33 -0.46
N ILE A 186 -3.59 -12.91 0.74
CA ILE A 186 -3.62 -11.49 1.14
C ILE A 186 -2.75 -10.64 0.22
N ASN A 187 -1.55 -11.10 -0.14
CA ASN A 187 -0.66 -10.38 -1.05
C ASN A 187 -1.27 -10.25 -2.45
N GLU A 188 -1.93 -11.29 -2.96
CA GLU A 188 -2.64 -11.24 -4.24
C GLU A 188 -3.78 -10.21 -4.21
N GLU A 189 -4.60 -10.21 -3.15
CA GLU A 189 -5.67 -9.21 -2.97
C GLU A 189 -5.11 -7.78 -2.85
N LEU A 190 -4.01 -7.60 -2.12
CA LEU A 190 -3.31 -6.32 -2.03
C LEU A 190 -2.86 -5.86 -3.42
N VAL A 191 -2.08 -6.70 -4.11
CA VAL A 191 -1.43 -6.33 -5.38
C VAL A 191 -2.47 -6.16 -6.47
N GLN A 192 -3.56 -6.92 -6.50
CA GLN A 192 -4.64 -6.72 -7.45
C GLN A 192 -5.21 -5.30 -7.35
N ARG A 193 -5.47 -4.80 -6.14
CA ARG A 193 -6.07 -3.47 -5.92
C ARG A 193 -5.13 -2.36 -6.32
N PHE A 194 -3.91 -2.38 -5.80
CA PHE A 194 -2.92 -1.36 -6.11
C PHE A 194 -2.44 -1.46 -7.56
N GLY A 195 -2.34 -2.67 -8.12
CA GLY A 195 -2.05 -2.92 -9.52
C GLY A 195 -3.08 -2.27 -10.44
N VAL A 196 -4.38 -2.44 -10.19
CA VAL A 196 -5.44 -1.76 -10.94
C VAL A 196 -5.34 -0.23 -10.83
N LEU A 197 -5.09 0.29 -9.62
CA LEU A 197 -4.90 1.73 -9.40
C LEU A 197 -3.75 2.29 -10.25
N PHE A 198 -2.56 1.66 -10.17
CA PHE A 198 -1.37 2.18 -10.83
C PHE A 198 -1.41 1.94 -12.34
N SER A 199 -2.02 0.85 -12.79
CA SER A 199 -2.25 0.58 -14.21
C SER A 199 -3.17 1.60 -14.86
N ALA A 200 -4.15 2.13 -14.10
CA ALA A 200 -5.09 3.11 -14.62
C ALA A 200 -4.41 4.35 -15.18
N GLY A 201 -3.24 4.73 -14.68
CA GLY A 201 -2.47 5.88 -15.15
C GLY A 201 -1.60 5.62 -16.39
N GLU A 202 -1.53 4.40 -16.92
CA GLU A 202 -0.77 4.10 -18.14
C GLU A 202 -1.68 4.22 -19.37
N VAL A 203 -1.44 5.24 -20.21
CA VAL A 203 -2.12 5.37 -21.50
C VAL A 203 -1.31 4.63 -22.56
N ALA A 204 -1.82 3.52 -23.09
CA ALA A 204 -1.21 2.88 -24.25
C ALA A 204 -1.34 3.81 -25.47
N GLU A 205 -0.21 4.25 -26.03
CA GLU A 205 -0.19 5.00 -27.29
C GLU A 205 -0.90 4.20 -28.39
N GLY A 206 -2.08 4.65 -28.82
CA GLY A 206 -2.71 4.21 -30.08
C GLY A 206 -4.04 3.44 -30.00
N SER A 207 -4.73 3.36 -28.85
CA SER A 207 -6.06 2.73 -28.79
C SER A 207 -7.15 3.70 -28.36
N ASP A 208 -8.12 3.93 -29.26
CA ASP A 208 -9.46 4.50 -29.12
C ASP A 208 -9.66 5.75 -28.24
N VAL A 209 -10.40 6.72 -28.78
CA VAL A 209 -10.79 7.96 -28.12
C VAL A 209 -11.59 7.67 -26.83
N ALA A 210 -10.90 7.56 -25.71
CA ALA A 210 -11.47 7.70 -24.38
C ALA A 210 -11.51 9.20 -24.04
N GLU A 211 -12.67 9.69 -23.61
CA GLU A 211 -12.90 11.13 -23.44
C GLU A 211 -12.32 11.69 -22.11
N SER A 212 -12.01 10.86 -21.12
CA SER A 212 -11.41 11.26 -19.83
C SER A 212 -10.70 10.09 -19.13
N VAL A 213 -9.50 9.74 -19.61
CA VAL A 213 -8.66 8.68 -19.04
C VAL A 213 -8.02 9.16 -17.74
N VAL A 214 -7.93 8.28 -16.75
CA VAL A 214 -7.14 8.55 -15.53
C VAL A 214 -5.66 8.56 -15.92
N ASP A 215 -4.92 9.62 -15.57
CA ASP A 215 -3.47 9.64 -15.75
C ASP A 215 -2.75 9.50 -14.39
N SER A 216 -1.43 9.36 -14.41
CA SER A 216 -0.62 9.38 -13.17
C SER A 216 -0.83 10.67 -12.37
N SER A 217 -1.10 11.81 -13.03
CA SER A 217 -1.33 13.11 -12.40
C SER A 217 -2.55 13.10 -11.48
N GLU A 218 -3.65 12.45 -11.89
CA GLU A 218 -4.86 12.34 -11.08
C GLU A 218 -4.62 11.53 -9.80
N ILE A 219 -3.82 10.46 -9.87
CA ILE A 219 -3.39 9.69 -8.69
C ILE A 219 -2.50 10.57 -7.79
N ILE A 220 -1.47 11.20 -8.34
CA ILE A 220 -0.54 12.07 -7.59
C ILE A 220 -1.29 13.19 -6.88
N ASN A 221 -2.19 13.88 -7.60
CA ASN A 221 -2.97 14.97 -7.04
C ASN A 221 -3.95 14.52 -5.96
N THR A 222 -4.42 13.26 -6.01
CA THR A 222 -5.28 12.68 -4.97
C THR A 222 -4.48 12.38 -3.70
N LEU A 223 -3.23 11.91 -3.84
CA LEU A 223 -2.34 11.57 -2.71
C LEU A 223 -1.60 12.79 -2.11
N LYS A 224 -1.55 13.92 -2.83
CA LYS A 224 -0.79 15.14 -2.47
C LYS A 224 -1.12 15.76 -1.11
N GLY A 225 -2.27 15.43 -0.51
CA GLY A 225 -2.66 15.91 0.83
C GLY A 225 -1.81 15.35 1.97
N GLY A 226 -1.01 14.31 1.72
CA GLY A 226 -0.31 13.60 2.78
C GLY A 226 -1.24 12.70 3.60
N GLY A 227 -0.72 12.28 4.74
CA GLY A 227 -1.45 11.44 5.68
C GLY A 227 -1.68 10.03 5.14
N ILE A 228 -2.82 9.45 5.53
CA ILE A 228 -3.16 8.05 5.31
C ILE A 228 -4.17 7.93 4.17
N SER A 229 -4.01 6.91 3.34
CA SER A 229 -4.97 6.56 2.29
C SER A 229 -5.46 5.12 2.41
N SER A 230 -6.66 4.88 1.88
CA SER A 230 -7.30 3.57 1.82
C SER A 230 -7.90 3.33 0.44
N LEU A 231 -7.96 2.06 0.02
CA LEU A 231 -8.50 1.66 -1.28
C LEU A 231 -9.74 0.79 -1.13
N GLY A 232 -10.77 1.11 -1.91
CA GLY A 232 -11.93 0.28 -2.12
C GLY A 232 -11.95 -0.32 -3.52
N TYR A 233 -12.42 -1.55 -3.65
CA TYR A 233 -12.48 -2.24 -4.94
C TYR A 233 -13.72 -3.14 -5.02
N ALA A 234 -14.36 -3.15 -6.18
CA ALA A 234 -15.43 -4.10 -6.49
C ALA A 234 -15.49 -4.34 -8.00
N ASP A 235 -15.75 -5.59 -8.39
CA ASP A 235 -15.91 -5.96 -9.79
C ASP A 235 -17.14 -6.84 -10.02
N VAL A 236 -17.44 -7.06 -11.30
CA VAL A 236 -18.44 -8.00 -11.79
C VAL A 236 -18.01 -8.56 -13.13
N ALA A 237 -18.21 -9.86 -13.32
CA ALA A 237 -18.02 -10.49 -14.63
C ALA A 237 -19.05 -9.97 -15.65
N VAL A 238 -18.59 -9.77 -16.87
CA VAL A 238 -19.40 -9.39 -18.04
C VAL A 238 -19.01 -10.24 -19.23
N ASP A 239 -19.98 -10.54 -20.09
CA ASP A 239 -19.70 -11.24 -21.33
C ASP A 239 -18.85 -10.36 -22.26
N GLU A 240 -17.96 -10.96 -23.04
CA GLU A 240 -17.28 -10.19 -24.07
C GLU A 240 -18.25 -9.89 -25.23
N PRO A 241 -18.39 -8.64 -25.68
CA PRO A 241 -19.17 -8.35 -26.87
C PRO A 241 -18.53 -9.07 -28.06
N GLU A 242 -19.25 -9.96 -28.73
CA GLU A 242 -18.71 -10.67 -29.89
C GLU A 242 -18.12 -9.69 -30.91
N ARG A 243 -16.90 -9.96 -31.40
CA ARG A 243 -16.29 -9.19 -32.51
C ARG A 243 -17.22 -9.27 -33.72
N LYS A 244 -18.02 -8.23 -33.96
CA LYS A 244 -18.92 -8.12 -35.11
C LYS A 244 -18.13 -8.35 -36.41
N SER A 245 -18.42 -9.44 -37.10
CA SER A 245 -17.95 -9.71 -38.46
C SER A 245 -18.48 -8.63 -39.42
N LEU A 246 -17.68 -8.22 -40.41
CA LEU A 246 -18.07 -7.25 -41.46
C LEU A 246 -19.40 -7.62 -42.16
N LEU A 247 -19.81 -8.88 -42.10
CA LEU A 247 -21.07 -9.41 -42.63
C LEU A 247 -22.31 -8.93 -41.85
N SER A 248 -22.23 -8.75 -40.53
CA SER A 248 -23.37 -8.35 -39.69
C SER A 248 -23.78 -6.88 -39.94
N ARG A 249 -22.82 -6.01 -40.28
CA ARG A 249 -23.10 -4.61 -40.66
C ARG A 249 -23.86 -4.49 -41.99
N LEU A 250 -23.78 -5.51 -42.85
CA LEU A 250 -24.42 -5.54 -44.16
C LEU A 250 -25.86 -6.06 -44.11
N ARG A 251 -26.26 -6.73 -43.02
CA ARG A 251 -27.60 -7.32 -42.85
C ARG A 251 -28.64 -6.39 -42.20
N GLY A 252 -28.23 -5.22 -41.71
CA GLY A 252 -29.17 -4.26 -41.11
C GLY A 252 -29.88 -4.80 -39.87
N GLU A 253 -29.27 -5.74 -39.14
CA GLU A 253 -29.75 -6.16 -37.82
C GLU A 253 -29.61 -4.98 -36.85
N SER A 254 -30.71 -4.65 -36.18
CA SER A 254 -30.77 -3.62 -35.14
C SER A 254 -29.81 -3.95 -34.00
N ASP A 255 -29.20 -2.90 -33.47
CA ASP A 255 -28.12 -2.95 -32.49
C ASP A 255 -28.58 -3.57 -31.16
N ASP A 256 -28.19 -4.82 -30.88
CA ASP A 256 -28.13 -5.36 -29.51
C ASP A 256 -26.92 -4.75 -28.78
N GLY A 257 -26.84 -3.41 -28.78
CA GLY A 257 -25.87 -2.66 -27.99
C GLY A 257 -26.23 -2.77 -26.50
N ILE A 258 -25.22 -2.79 -25.64
CA ILE A 258 -25.42 -2.74 -24.18
C ILE A 258 -26.25 -1.49 -23.86
N ASP A 259 -27.38 -1.66 -23.16
CA ASP A 259 -28.23 -0.54 -22.76
C ASP A 259 -27.42 0.43 -21.89
N SER A 260 -27.30 1.68 -22.35
CA SER A 260 -26.61 2.74 -21.61
C SER A 260 -27.17 2.92 -20.19
N THR A 261 -28.45 2.63 -19.95
CA THR A 261 -29.05 2.70 -18.62
C THR A 261 -28.51 1.58 -17.73
N GLU A 262 -28.39 0.37 -18.28
CA GLU A 262 -27.86 -0.79 -17.58
C GLU A 262 -26.37 -0.60 -17.22
N ALA A 263 -25.56 -0.12 -18.16
CA ALA A 263 -24.15 0.23 -17.90
C ALA A 263 -24.01 1.28 -16.78
N THR A 264 -24.86 2.32 -16.79
CA THR A 264 -24.90 3.35 -15.74
C THR A 264 -25.21 2.75 -14.36
N ASN A 265 -26.23 1.87 -14.29
CA ASN A 265 -26.64 1.24 -13.03
C ASN A 265 -25.58 0.27 -12.49
N ARG A 266 -24.91 -0.46 -13.38
CA ARG A 266 -23.79 -1.35 -13.04
C ARG A 266 -22.62 -0.56 -12.45
N ILE A 267 -22.16 0.48 -13.14
CA ILE A 267 -21.05 1.32 -12.66
C ILE A 267 -21.40 1.92 -11.29
N THR A 268 -22.56 2.57 -11.16
CA THR A 268 -22.96 3.19 -9.88
C THR A 268 -23.12 2.16 -8.75
N SER A 269 -23.52 0.92 -9.05
CA SER A 269 -23.55 -0.16 -8.06
C SER A 269 -22.15 -0.61 -7.65
N LEU A 270 -21.22 -0.73 -8.60
CA LEU A 270 -19.82 -1.06 -8.31
C LEU A 270 -19.15 0.03 -7.49
N VAL A 271 -19.37 1.32 -7.79
CA VAL A 271 -18.84 2.43 -6.99
C VAL A 271 -19.31 2.33 -5.53
N ARG A 272 -20.59 2.05 -5.31
CA ARG A 272 -21.13 1.84 -3.95
C ARG A 272 -20.47 0.67 -3.25
N LYS A 273 -20.32 -0.47 -3.94
CA LYS A 273 -19.67 -1.67 -3.39
C LYS A 273 -18.20 -1.43 -3.08
N ALA A 274 -17.47 -0.74 -3.95
CA ALA A 274 -16.06 -0.40 -3.72
C ALA A 274 -15.92 0.54 -2.52
N THR A 275 -16.82 1.53 -2.39
CA THR A 275 -16.75 2.54 -1.32
C THR A 275 -17.18 2.02 0.05
N LEU A 276 -18.25 1.19 0.09
CA LEU A 276 -18.86 0.71 1.34
C LEU A 276 -18.48 -0.74 1.67
N GLY A 277 -17.75 -1.40 0.78
CA GLY A 277 -17.28 -2.76 0.95
C GLY A 277 -16.03 -2.82 1.83
N ARG A 278 -15.28 -3.92 1.66
CA ARG A 278 -14.02 -4.11 2.38
C ARG A 278 -12.94 -3.23 1.76
N LEU A 279 -12.49 -2.24 2.52
CA LEU A 279 -11.37 -1.37 2.17
C LEU A 279 -10.03 -2.02 2.56
N THR A 280 -8.92 -1.59 1.94
CA THR A 280 -7.57 -2.01 2.36
C THR A 280 -7.31 -1.62 3.81
N LEU A 281 -7.77 -0.44 4.22
CA LEU A 281 -7.82 0.01 5.61
C LEU A 281 -9.27 0.39 5.95
N PRO A 282 -9.96 -0.37 6.83
CA PRO A 282 -11.31 -0.02 7.27
C PRO A 282 -11.36 1.37 7.92
N CYS A 283 -12.15 2.27 7.35
CA CYS A 283 -12.31 3.64 7.83
C CYS A 283 -13.71 4.19 7.53
N GLU A 284 -14.09 5.26 8.22
CA GLU A 284 -15.24 6.04 7.79
C GLU A 284 -14.87 6.86 6.54
N VAL A 285 -15.68 6.76 5.49
CA VAL A 285 -15.44 7.46 4.23
C VAL A 285 -15.73 8.95 4.34
N ASN A 286 -16.59 9.35 5.27
CA ASN A 286 -16.92 10.75 5.51
C ASN A 286 -15.71 11.48 6.14
N GLY A 287 -15.40 12.68 5.64
CA GLY A 287 -14.23 13.44 6.06
C GLY A 287 -12.94 13.05 5.33
N THR A 288 -13.04 12.25 4.25
CA THR A 288 -11.93 12.04 3.32
C THR A 288 -11.58 13.36 2.63
N GLU A 289 -10.29 13.69 2.54
CA GLU A 289 -9.85 14.97 1.95
C GLU A 289 -10.02 14.97 0.42
N ARG A 290 -9.54 13.93 -0.26
CA ARG A 290 -9.61 13.77 -1.72
C ARG A 290 -10.02 12.36 -2.09
N ALA A 291 -10.74 12.21 -3.19
CA ALA A 291 -11.07 10.88 -3.68
C ALA A 291 -10.83 10.77 -5.20
N LEU A 292 -10.48 9.57 -5.65
CA LEU A 292 -10.35 9.22 -7.05
C LEU A 292 -11.18 7.99 -7.35
N LEU A 293 -12.09 8.10 -8.33
CA LEU A 293 -12.83 6.97 -8.88
C LEU A 293 -12.19 6.51 -10.20
N VAL A 294 -11.78 5.25 -10.25
CA VAL A 294 -11.36 4.58 -11.50
C VAL A 294 -12.40 3.53 -11.85
N VAL A 295 -12.88 3.54 -13.11
CA VAL A 295 -13.76 2.47 -13.62
C VAL A 295 -13.04 1.74 -14.76
N ALA A 296 -12.66 0.49 -14.52
CA ALA A 296 -11.92 -0.34 -15.46
C ALA A 296 -12.80 -1.40 -16.12
N GLY A 297 -12.56 -1.70 -17.40
CA GLY A 297 -13.25 -2.80 -18.10
C GLY A 297 -13.36 -2.59 -19.61
N PRO A 298 -14.08 -3.48 -20.33
CA PRO A 298 -14.20 -3.36 -21.78
C PRO A 298 -14.92 -2.06 -22.17
N PRO A 299 -14.44 -1.32 -23.19
CA PRO A 299 -15.00 -0.02 -23.59
C PRO A 299 -16.52 -0.02 -23.81
N ALA A 300 -17.08 -1.15 -24.26
CA ALA A 300 -18.52 -1.28 -24.50
C ALA A 300 -19.37 -1.20 -23.22
N TYR A 301 -18.79 -1.51 -22.06
CA TYR A 301 -19.46 -1.43 -20.75
C TYR A 301 -19.14 -0.15 -19.98
N LEU A 302 -18.20 0.65 -20.45
CA LEU A 302 -17.83 1.92 -19.83
C LEU A 302 -18.69 3.03 -20.40
N ASN A 303 -19.27 3.85 -19.52
CA ASN A 303 -19.99 5.03 -19.96
C ASN A 303 -19.77 6.23 -19.04
N ARG A 304 -19.70 7.40 -19.67
CA ARG A 304 -19.45 8.68 -19.00
C ARG A 304 -20.51 9.02 -17.95
N LYS A 305 -21.78 8.72 -18.24
CA LYS A 305 -22.91 9.02 -17.34
C LYS A 305 -22.82 8.23 -16.03
N GLY A 306 -22.42 6.96 -16.08
CA GLY A 306 -22.20 6.12 -14.90
C GLY A 306 -21.06 6.63 -14.04
N ILE A 307 -19.94 7.01 -14.66
CA ILE A 307 -18.77 7.55 -13.97
C ILE A 307 -19.12 8.88 -13.29
N GLU A 308 -19.76 9.81 -13.99
CA GLU A 308 -20.19 11.10 -13.43
C GLU A 308 -21.19 10.94 -12.27
N HIS A 309 -22.15 10.01 -12.39
CA HIS A 309 -23.05 9.70 -11.27
C HIS A 309 -22.32 9.06 -10.09
N GLY A 310 -21.35 8.18 -10.36
CA GLY A 310 -20.48 7.59 -9.34
C GLY A 310 -19.67 8.64 -8.59
N ARG A 311 -19.05 9.59 -9.32
CA ARG A 311 -18.29 10.70 -8.73
C ARG A 311 -19.15 11.58 -7.84
N LYS A 312 -20.34 12.00 -8.31
CA LYS A 312 -21.27 12.81 -7.51
C LYS A 312 -21.73 12.09 -6.25
N TRP A 313 -22.03 10.80 -6.36
CA TRP A 313 -22.41 10.01 -5.18
C TRP A 313 -21.25 9.88 -4.19
N LEU A 314 -20.02 9.69 -4.69
CA LEU A 314 -18.82 9.62 -3.85
C LEU A 314 -18.53 10.97 -3.17
N GLU A 315 -18.74 12.09 -3.85
CA GLU A 315 -18.68 13.45 -3.28
C GLU A 315 -19.68 13.60 -2.12
N GLU A 316 -20.92 13.14 -2.30
CA GLU A 316 -21.94 13.16 -1.24
C GLU A 316 -21.57 12.28 -0.03
N GLN A 317 -20.98 11.09 -0.25
CA GLN A 317 -20.61 10.19 0.85
C GLN A 317 -19.38 10.69 1.62
N THR A 318 -18.36 11.14 0.89
CA THR A 318 -17.09 11.56 1.47
C THR A 318 -17.16 12.96 2.07
N GLY A 319 -18.00 13.83 1.52
CA GLY A 319 -17.97 15.27 1.80
C GLY A 319 -16.72 15.97 1.23
N SER A 320 -15.93 15.28 0.41
CA SER A 320 -14.73 15.83 -0.22
C SER A 320 -15.13 16.82 -1.32
N MET A 321 -14.46 17.97 -1.37
CA MET A 321 -14.62 18.94 -2.47
C MET A 321 -13.76 18.59 -3.70
N GLU A 322 -12.94 17.54 -3.61
CA GLU A 322 -11.97 17.13 -4.62
C GLU A 322 -12.15 15.66 -5.01
N VAL A 323 -13.24 15.36 -5.72
CA VAL A 323 -13.50 14.03 -6.28
C VAL A 323 -13.13 13.97 -7.76
N ARG A 324 -12.05 13.27 -8.05
CA ARG A 324 -11.54 12.97 -9.39
C ARG A 324 -12.14 11.66 -9.90
N GLY A 325 -12.10 11.46 -11.21
CA GLY A 325 -12.41 10.14 -11.75
C GLY A 325 -12.40 10.05 -13.26
N GLY A 326 -12.20 8.83 -13.75
CA GLY A 326 -12.09 8.53 -15.16
C GLY A 326 -12.28 7.04 -15.43
N ASP A 327 -12.25 6.69 -16.71
CA ASP A 327 -12.25 5.31 -17.15
C ASP A 327 -10.83 4.77 -17.38
N TYR A 328 -10.72 3.45 -17.29
CA TYR A 328 -9.55 2.68 -17.71
C TYR A 328 -9.99 1.55 -18.66
N PRO A 329 -10.03 1.79 -19.97
CA PRO A 329 -10.50 0.81 -20.94
C PRO A 329 -9.54 -0.39 -21.06
N ARG A 330 -9.99 -1.58 -20.67
CA ARG A 330 -9.25 -2.85 -20.80
C ARG A 330 -10.05 -3.87 -21.60
N ARG A 331 -9.45 -4.42 -22.65
CA ARG A 331 -10.05 -5.49 -23.47
C ARG A 331 -9.58 -6.86 -22.96
N GLY A 332 -10.40 -7.90 -23.06
CA GLY A 332 -9.94 -9.28 -22.81
C GLY A 332 -10.16 -9.82 -21.41
N GLU A 333 -10.64 -9.01 -20.45
CA GLU A 333 -10.72 -9.44 -19.05
C GLU A 333 -12.08 -9.97 -18.62
N GLY A 334 -13.15 -9.74 -19.42
CA GLY A 334 -14.50 -10.18 -19.05
C GLY A 334 -15.00 -9.66 -17.71
N ILE A 335 -14.47 -8.53 -17.23
CA ILE A 335 -14.85 -7.90 -15.96
C ILE A 335 -15.03 -6.38 -16.11
N VAL A 336 -15.93 -5.83 -15.31
CA VAL A 336 -16.01 -4.37 -15.05
C VAL A 336 -15.74 -4.16 -13.58
N ALA A 337 -14.76 -3.31 -13.27
CA ALA A 337 -14.35 -3.00 -11.91
C ALA A 337 -14.50 -1.50 -11.62
N ALA A 338 -14.83 -1.17 -10.38
CA ALA A 338 -14.70 0.17 -9.83
C ALA A 338 -13.69 0.14 -8.68
N LEU A 339 -12.76 1.08 -8.71
CA LEU A 339 -11.77 1.31 -7.67
C LEU A 339 -11.93 2.72 -7.13
N VAL A 340 -11.89 2.85 -5.81
CA VAL A 340 -12.00 4.13 -5.12
C VAL A 340 -10.78 4.31 -4.23
N LEU A 341 -9.94 5.29 -4.56
CA LEU A 341 -8.87 5.75 -3.71
C LEU A 341 -9.39 6.86 -2.81
N LEU A 342 -9.27 6.68 -1.49
CA LEU A 342 -9.62 7.67 -0.47
C LEU A 342 -8.34 8.22 0.13
N GLY A 343 -8.00 9.47 -0.21
CA GLY A 343 -6.80 10.17 0.26
C GLY A 343 -7.09 11.07 1.46
N GLY A 344 -6.22 11.01 2.47
CA GLY A 344 -6.32 11.84 3.67
C GLY A 344 -7.46 11.41 4.59
N VAL A 345 -7.61 10.11 4.84
CA VAL A 345 -8.62 9.60 5.78
C VAL A 345 -8.24 9.92 7.22
N THR A 346 -9.19 10.42 8.01
CA THR A 346 -8.92 10.93 9.38
C THR A 346 -9.56 10.08 10.46
N ASN A 347 -10.74 9.50 10.22
CA ASN A 347 -11.44 8.68 11.19
C ASN A 347 -11.21 7.18 10.93
N VAL A 348 -10.04 6.71 11.35
CA VAL A 348 -9.63 5.30 11.20
C VAL A 348 -9.53 4.64 12.58
N PRO A 349 -10.48 3.75 12.96
CA PRO A 349 -10.46 3.08 14.26
C PRO A 349 -9.15 2.33 14.54
N ARG A 350 -8.63 1.60 13.55
CA ARG A 350 -7.38 0.83 13.66
C ARG A 350 -6.17 1.72 13.97
N VAL A 351 -6.09 2.91 13.37
CA VAL A 351 -5.00 3.86 13.64
C VAL A 351 -5.11 4.41 15.05
N LYS A 352 -6.31 4.73 15.53
CA LYS A 352 -6.53 5.18 16.91
C LYS A 352 -6.14 4.12 17.93
N GLU A 353 -6.45 2.86 17.66
CA GLU A 353 -6.03 1.72 18.49
C GLU A 353 -4.50 1.65 18.59
N LEU A 354 -3.80 1.69 17.45
CA LEU A 354 -2.34 1.67 17.42
C LEU A 354 -1.74 2.88 18.18
N GLN A 355 -2.28 4.08 17.97
CA GLN A 355 -1.85 5.28 18.70
C GLN A 355 -2.02 5.11 20.22
N GLN A 356 -3.13 4.53 20.67
CA GLN A 356 -3.38 4.27 22.08
C GLN A 356 -2.35 3.27 22.66
N VAL A 357 -2.05 2.19 21.93
CA VAL A 357 -1.02 1.21 22.32
C VAL A 357 0.36 1.88 22.47
N ALA A 358 0.73 2.77 21.55
CA ALA A 358 2.00 3.51 21.66
C ALA A 358 2.04 4.42 22.89
N ILE A 359 0.94 5.12 23.21
CA ILE A 359 0.84 6.00 24.38
C ILE A 359 0.97 5.18 25.67
N GLU A 360 0.25 4.07 25.79
CA GLU A 360 0.29 3.19 26.96
C GLU A 360 1.69 2.58 27.16
N ALA A 361 2.34 2.15 26.08
CA ALA A 361 3.70 1.63 26.15
C ALA A 361 4.70 2.71 26.62
N GLN A 362 4.56 3.96 26.18
CA GLN A 362 5.41 5.06 26.63
C GLN A 362 5.20 5.39 28.11
N GLN A 363 3.96 5.39 28.58
CA GLN A 363 3.63 5.61 29.99
C GLN A 363 4.24 4.52 30.88
N ASN A 364 4.06 3.26 30.51
CA ASN A 364 4.60 2.12 31.25
C ASN A 364 6.13 2.16 31.34
N ILE A 365 6.83 2.52 30.26
CA ILE A 365 8.30 2.68 30.28
C ILE A 365 8.71 3.81 31.23
N GLY A 366 7.97 4.92 31.22
CA GLY A 366 8.21 6.04 32.13
C GLY A 366 8.05 5.66 33.60
N GLU A 367 6.98 4.92 33.94
CA GLU A 367 6.72 4.41 35.29
C GLU A 367 7.82 3.44 35.76
N ILE A 368 8.20 2.47 34.92
CA ILE A 368 9.26 1.50 35.26
C ILE A 368 10.61 2.20 35.48
N THR A 369 10.92 3.21 34.66
CA THR A 369 12.16 3.99 34.80
C THR A 369 12.15 4.80 36.09
N GLY A 370 11.04 5.48 36.40
CA GLY A 370 10.87 6.21 37.65
C GLY A 370 10.94 5.31 38.89
N GLU A 371 10.30 4.13 38.86
CA GLU A 371 10.41 3.16 39.96
C GLU A 371 11.84 2.63 40.14
N SER A 372 12.58 2.47 39.04
CA SER A 372 13.97 2.01 39.07
C SER A 372 14.89 3.08 39.65
N GLU A 373 14.70 4.34 39.28
CA GLU A 373 15.41 5.50 39.87
C GLU A 373 15.07 5.67 41.35
N ASP A 374 13.81 5.52 41.74
CA ASP A 374 13.37 5.57 43.14
C ASP A 374 13.96 4.43 43.98
N LYS A 375 13.99 3.21 43.43
CA LYS A 375 14.64 2.06 44.09
C LYS A 375 16.14 2.27 44.21
N PHE A 376 16.77 2.80 43.17
CA PHE A 376 18.20 3.10 43.17
C PHE A 376 18.53 4.20 44.19
N SER A 377 17.74 5.28 44.26
CA SER A 377 17.89 6.35 45.26
C SER A 377 17.74 5.80 46.69
N LYS A 378 16.73 4.96 46.94
CA LYS A 378 16.53 4.33 48.26
C LYS A 378 17.68 3.41 48.69
N LEU A 379 18.31 2.72 47.73
CA LEU A 379 19.51 1.92 47.98
C LEU A 379 20.72 2.81 48.30
N MET A 380 20.92 3.90 47.57
CA MET A 380 22.01 4.86 47.82
C MET A 380 21.85 5.62 49.14
N ASP A 381 20.61 5.96 49.53
CA ASP A 381 20.31 6.61 50.81
C ASP A 381 20.46 5.67 52.02
N SER A 382 20.49 4.34 51.79
CA SER A 382 20.66 3.33 52.85
C SER A 382 22.11 3.02 53.23
N ASP A 383 23.10 3.54 52.48
CA ASP A 383 24.54 3.43 52.80
C ASP A 383 24.99 4.31 53.98
N GLY A 384 24.07 5.01 54.65
CA GLY A 384 24.31 5.77 55.88
C GLY A 384 24.33 4.94 57.17
N GLU A 385 23.90 3.67 57.14
CA GLU A 385 23.91 2.75 58.29
C GLU A 385 24.66 1.44 57.98
N LEU A 386 25.90 1.54 57.49
CA LEU A 386 26.83 0.42 57.64
C LEU A 386 27.36 0.42 59.09
N GLU A 387 26.71 -0.37 59.95
CA GLU A 387 27.28 -0.75 61.24
C GLU A 387 28.70 -1.30 61.02
N SER A 388 29.68 -0.61 61.62
CA SER A 388 31.07 -1.03 61.71
C SER A 388 31.15 -2.40 62.40
N LEU A 389 31.16 -3.47 61.62
CA LEU A 389 31.48 -4.81 62.10
C LEU A 389 33.00 -5.02 62.15
N PHE A 390 33.72 -4.17 62.89
CA PHE A 390 35.06 -4.43 63.44
C PHE A 390 35.34 -3.54 64.63
#